data_AF-A0A3A8Z854-F1
#
_entry.id   AF-A0A3A8Z854-F1
#
_cell.length_a   1.000
_cell.length_b   1.000
_cell.length_c   1.000
_cell.angle_alpha   90.00
_cell.angle_beta   90.00
_cell.angle_gamma   90.00
#
_symmetry.space_group_name_H-M   'P 1'
#
loop_
_entity.id
_entity.type
_entity.pdbx_description
1 polymer ?
#
loop_
_entity_poly.entity_id
_entity_poly.type
_entity_poly.pdbx_seq_one_letter_code
_entity_poly.pdbx_strand_id
1 'polypeptide(L)'
;MAAVFRVKSAVYPIIFDGMESVMGRWRRGSFVICVVLFLTGCSAENRTQKALSEPDILSAEREIFAMNTYMTLKAYGEQPEAAFDDAVAEINRLDGIFNSENRESEVYILNNNGSEVLSEDSAALMEKARDLSDSTQGAFDITIYPLMEEWGFTNPKYQVPSDPRIKKLLGTVGNEKIKYEAKEKLAELPEGVKMDFGGIAKGYTSGRVMDIFREHNLSGGVVSLGGNVQVMGSKSEHSDWKEISSYIKSDYRISS
;
A
#
# COMPACT_ATOMS: atom_id res chain seq x y z
N MET A 1 12.54 27.68 -16.98
CA MET A 1 13.47 26.97 -17.89
C MET A 1 12.92 25.56 -18.03
N ALA A 2 12.21 25.29 -19.14
CA ALA A 2 11.40 24.09 -19.35
C ALA A 2 12.22 23.01 -20.06
N ALA A 3 12.07 21.75 -19.66
CA ALA A 3 12.53 20.59 -20.42
C ALA A 3 11.43 19.51 -20.40
N VAL A 4 10.71 19.44 -21.52
CA VAL A 4 9.78 18.37 -21.88
C VAL A 4 10.55 17.40 -22.76
N PHE A 5 10.70 16.14 -22.34
CA PHE A 5 11.21 15.07 -23.21
C PHE A 5 10.10 14.07 -23.52
N ARG A 6 9.81 13.97 -24.82
CA ARG A 6 8.82 13.12 -25.47
C ARG A 6 9.56 11.92 -26.06
N VAL A 7 9.29 10.70 -25.59
CA VAL A 7 9.85 9.47 -26.18
C VAL A 7 8.88 8.95 -27.23
N LYS A 8 9.39 8.78 -28.46
CA LYS A 8 8.68 8.23 -29.63
C LYS A 8 8.72 6.70 -29.62
N SER A 9 7.61 6.12 -30.05
CA SER A 9 7.44 4.72 -30.45
C SER A 9 8.25 4.37 -31.71
N ALA A 10 8.78 3.15 -31.76
CA ALA A 10 9.42 2.58 -32.96
C ALA A 10 8.75 1.25 -33.31
N VAL A 11 8.32 1.14 -34.58
CA VAL A 11 7.74 -0.04 -35.24
C VAL A 11 8.73 -0.49 -36.33
N TYR A 12 8.82 -1.81 -36.52
CA TYR A 12 9.59 -2.67 -37.43
C TYR A 12 10.00 -2.14 -38.83
N PRO A 13 10.96 -2.85 -39.47
CA PRO A 13 10.60 -3.49 -40.74
C PRO A 13 11.09 -4.94 -40.94
N ILE A 14 10.35 -5.60 -41.83
CA ILE A 14 10.48 -6.95 -42.41
C ILE A 14 11.53 -6.94 -43.54
N ILE A 15 12.36 -7.98 -43.67
CA ILE A 15 13.02 -8.35 -44.93
C ILE A 15 12.92 -9.87 -45.15
N PHE A 16 12.36 -10.23 -46.31
CA PHE A 16 12.27 -11.55 -46.93
C PHE A 16 13.49 -11.71 -47.86
N ASP A 17 14.18 -12.86 -47.87
CA ASP A 17 14.92 -13.28 -49.07
C ASP A 17 15.23 -14.79 -49.10
N GLY A 18 15.01 -15.42 -50.27
CA GLY A 18 15.78 -16.57 -50.75
C GLY A 18 15.28 -18.01 -50.50
N MET A 19 14.33 -18.48 -51.31
CA MET A 19 14.22 -19.91 -51.69
C MET A 19 14.86 -20.10 -53.09
N GLU A 20 15.72 -21.11 -53.27
CA GLU A 20 15.74 -22.06 -54.43
C GLU A 20 17.03 -22.92 -54.54
N SER A 21 16.85 -24.12 -55.09
CA SER A 21 17.81 -25.19 -55.45
C SER A 21 18.34 -26.06 -54.30
N VAL A 22 18.23 -27.40 -54.31
CA VAL A 22 18.43 -28.33 -55.43
C VAL A 22 17.42 -29.50 -55.39
N MET A 23 16.72 -29.67 -56.53
CA MET A 23 15.96 -30.86 -56.91
C MET A 23 16.87 -32.03 -57.28
N GLY A 24 16.39 -33.26 -57.05
CA GLY A 24 17.02 -34.44 -57.65
C GLY A 24 16.33 -35.77 -57.40
N ARG A 25 15.09 -35.92 -57.92
CA ARG A 25 14.43 -37.13 -58.48
C ARG A 25 14.76 -38.50 -57.85
N TRP A 26 13.76 -39.36 -57.66
CA TRP A 26 13.64 -40.66 -58.36
C TRP A 26 12.21 -41.20 -58.19
N ARG A 27 11.80 -42.02 -59.15
CA ARG A 27 10.42 -42.24 -59.63
C ARG A 27 9.69 -43.40 -58.91
N ARG A 28 8.37 -43.22 -58.79
CA ARG A 28 7.24 -44.16 -59.07
C ARG A 28 7.30 -45.61 -58.56
N GLY A 29 6.25 -46.02 -57.83
CA GLY A 29 5.79 -47.41 -57.78
C GLY A 29 4.77 -47.68 -56.68
N SER A 30 3.50 -47.83 -57.04
CA SER A 30 2.39 -48.26 -56.17
C SER A 30 2.52 -49.74 -55.76
N PHE A 31 2.28 -50.08 -54.49
CA PHE A 31 1.89 -51.44 -54.07
C PHE A 31 1.20 -51.45 -52.69
N VAL A 32 -0.13 -51.36 -52.69
CA VAL A 32 -1.11 -52.34 -52.18
C VAL A 32 -0.78 -53.19 -50.91
N ILE A 33 -1.73 -53.14 -49.94
CA ILE A 33 -2.22 -54.17 -48.97
C ILE A 33 -1.70 -54.24 -47.50
N CYS A 34 -2.69 -54.04 -46.62
CA CYS A 34 -3.04 -54.64 -45.30
C CYS A 34 -1.98 -55.09 -44.27
N VAL A 35 -2.24 -54.74 -43.01
CA VAL A 35 -2.61 -55.65 -41.89
C VAL A 35 -2.16 -55.05 -40.54
N VAL A 36 -3.15 -54.58 -39.76
CA VAL A 36 -3.40 -54.81 -38.32
C VAL A 36 -2.26 -54.67 -37.28
N LEU A 37 -2.48 -53.69 -36.38
CA LEU A 37 -2.18 -53.60 -34.93
C LEU A 37 -0.79 -54.03 -34.44
N PHE A 38 -0.08 -53.12 -33.76
CA PHE A 38 0.17 -53.26 -32.31
C PHE A 38 0.58 -51.92 -31.69
N LEU A 39 0.05 -51.72 -30.49
CA LEU A 39 0.16 -50.60 -29.59
C LEU A 39 1.60 -50.31 -29.17
N THR A 40 2.03 -49.04 -29.24
CA THR A 40 2.72 -48.31 -28.15
C THR A 40 2.75 -46.83 -28.54
N GLY A 41 1.68 -46.12 -28.24
CA GLY A 41 1.72 -44.65 -28.21
C GLY A 41 2.51 -44.22 -26.98
N CYS A 42 3.76 -43.82 -27.17
CA CYS A 42 4.46 -43.01 -26.18
C CYS A 42 3.79 -41.63 -26.16
N SER A 43 2.84 -41.47 -25.24
CA SER A 43 2.32 -40.17 -24.86
C SER A 43 3.49 -39.37 -24.27
N ALA A 44 3.91 -38.32 -24.97
CA ALA A 44 4.86 -37.36 -24.45
C ALA A 44 4.28 -36.73 -23.19
N GLU A 45 4.83 -37.09 -22.03
CA GLU A 45 4.60 -36.42 -20.76
C GLU A 45 5.01 -34.95 -20.91
N ASN A 46 4.03 -34.07 -21.05
CA ASN A 46 4.21 -32.66 -20.77
C ASN A 46 4.55 -32.51 -19.28
N ARG A 47 5.84 -32.54 -18.96
CA ARG A 47 6.37 -31.95 -17.72
C ARG A 47 6.11 -30.45 -17.80
N THR A 48 4.93 -30.03 -17.35
CA THR A 48 4.74 -28.69 -16.84
C THR A 48 5.81 -28.51 -15.77
N GLN A 49 6.77 -27.62 -16.02
CA GLN A 49 7.67 -27.14 -14.99
C GLN A 49 6.80 -26.50 -13.91
N LYS A 50 6.45 -27.30 -12.89
CA LYS A 50 5.94 -26.80 -11.62
C LYS A 50 7.08 -25.95 -11.07
N ALA A 51 6.99 -24.63 -11.28
CA ALA A 51 7.74 -23.67 -10.49
C ALA A 51 7.61 -24.12 -9.04
N LEU A 52 8.75 -24.22 -8.34
CA LEU A 52 8.83 -24.67 -6.95
C LEU A 52 7.69 -24.04 -6.16
N SER A 53 6.61 -24.80 -5.96
CA SER A 53 5.53 -24.39 -5.08
C SER A 53 6.17 -24.41 -3.71
N GLU A 54 6.32 -23.23 -3.12
CA GLU A 54 6.62 -23.11 -1.70
C GLU A 54 5.70 -24.08 -0.92
N PRO A 55 6.17 -24.64 0.22
CA PRO A 55 5.35 -25.53 1.03
C PRO A 55 3.95 -24.91 1.24
N ASP A 56 2.90 -25.74 1.26
CA ASP A 56 1.51 -25.33 1.53
C ASP A 56 1.45 -24.64 2.90
N ILE A 57 1.80 -23.35 2.94
CA ILE A 57 1.68 -22.53 4.13
C ILE A 57 0.24 -22.05 4.12
N LEU A 58 -0.51 -22.41 5.16
CA LEU A 58 -1.83 -21.87 5.40
C LEU A 58 -1.73 -20.35 5.46
N SER A 59 -2.27 -19.71 4.45
CA SER A 59 -2.28 -18.26 4.35
C SER A 59 -3.59 -17.81 3.74
N ALA A 60 -4.04 -16.65 4.18
CA ALA A 60 -5.19 -15.98 3.64
C ALA A 60 -4.85 -14.50 3.43
N GLU A 61 -5.71 -13.83 2.67
CA GLU A 61 -5.55 -12.44 2.31
C GLU A 61 -6.90 -11.74 2.33
N ARG A 62 -6.91 -10.46 2.72
CA ARG A 62 -8.10 -9.62 2.76
C ARG A 62 -7.78 -8.22 2.29
N GLU A 63 -8.66 -7.68 1.46
CA GLU A 63 -8.61 -6.30 1.01
C GLU A 63 -9.68 -5.46 1.73
N ILE A 64 -9.34 -4.22 2.04
CA ILE A 64 -10.25 -3.24 2.66
C ILE A 64 -9.95 -1.83 2.11
N PHE A 65 -10.97 -0.98 2.04
CA PHE A 65 -10.81 0.45 1.79
C PHE A 65 -11.10 1.22 3.08
N ALA A 66 -10.09 1.91 3.61
CA ALA A 66 -10.17 2.77 4.80
C ALA A 66 -9.04 3.81 4.74
N MET A 67 -9.10 4.87 5.55
CA MET A 67 -8.06 5.93 5.59
C MET A 67 -7.70 6.45 4.19
N ASN A 68 -8.73 6.63 3.36
CA ASN A 68 -8.66 7.08 1.96
C ASN A 68 -7.71 6.24 1.07
N THR A 69 -7.60 4.93 1.32
CA THR A 69 -6.74 4.06 0.52
C THR A 69 -7.20 2.60 0.52
N TYR A 70 -6.78 1.84 -0.51
CA TYR A 70 -6.89 0.39 -0.48
C TYR A 70 -5.77 -0.19 0.37
N MET A 71 -6.12 -1.20 1.16
CA MET A 71 -5.25 -1.86 2.10
C MET A 71 -5.33 -3.37 1.88
N THR A 72 -4.19 -4.04 2.01
CA THR A 72 -4.09 -5.50 1.89
C THR A 72 -3.52 -6.07 3.18
N LEU A 73 -4.23 -7.03 3.76
CA LEU A 73 -3.84 -7.79 4.94
C LEU A 73 -3.58 -9.23 4.51
N LYS A 74 -2.37 -9.72 4.74
CA LYS A 74 -2.00 -11.11 4.49
C LYS A 74 -1.47 -11.73 5.76
N ALA A 75 -1.95 -12.93 6.09
CA ALA A 75 -1.57 -13.63 7.30
C ALA A 75 -1.18 -15.08 6.99
N TYR A 76 -0.29 -15.62 7.82
CA TYR A 76 0.22 -16.98 7.74
C TYR A 76 0.01 -17.67 9.09
N GLY A 77 -0.69 -18.80 9.11
CA GLY A 77 -1.08 -19.50 10.33
C GLY A 77 -2.42 -20.19 10.18
N GLU A 78 -2.85 -20.84 11.26
CA GLU A 78 -4.17 -21.47 11.32
C GLU A 78 -5.26 -20.40 11.53
N GLN A 79 -6.36 -20.50 10.78
CA GLN A 79 -7.58 -19.71 10.96
C GLN A 79 -7.39 -18.16 11.03
N PRO A 80 -6.72 -17.54 10.05
CA PRO A 80 -6.46 -16.09 10.03
C PRO A 80 -7.72 -15.21 9.94
N GLU A 81 -8.89 -15.78 9.67
CA GLU A 81 -10.14 -15.05 9.43
C GLU A 81 -10.58 -14.24 10.64
N ALA A 82 -10.46 -14.78 11.85
CA ALA A 82 -10.80 -14.05 13.08
C ALA A 82 -9.87 -12.86 13.32
N ALA A 83 -8.56 -13.04 13.08
CA ALA A 83 -7.58 -11.96 13.15
C ALA A 83 -7.87 -10.84 12.14
N PHE A 84 -8.35 -11.20 10.95
CA PHE A 84 -8.75 -10.22 9.95
C PHE A 84 -10.03 -9.47 10.32
N ASP A 85 -11.00 -10.11 10.96
CA ASP A 85 -12.22 -9.44 11.42
C ASP A 85 -11.87 -8.38 12.48
N ASP A 86 -11.03 -8.73 13.46
CA ASP A 86 -10.55 -7.81 14.49
C ASP A 86 -9.67 -6.69 13.90
N ALA A 87 -8.76 -7.01 12.97
CA ALA A 87 -7.93 -6.02 12.31
C ALA A 87 -8.76 -5.02 11.50
N VAL A 88 -9.79 -5.48 10.79
CA VAL A 88 -10.71 -4.61 10.04
C VAL A 88 -11.51 -3.71 10.98
N ALA A 89 -11.98 -4.25 12.10
CA ALA A 89 -12.66 -3.45 13.12
C ALA A 89 -11.76 -2.35 13.68
N GLU A 90 -10.50 -2.68 14.00
CA GLU A 90 -9.53 -1.72 14.53
C GLU A 90 -9.14 -0.66 13.49
N ILE A 91 -8.91 -1.06 12.22
CA ILE A 91 -8.64 -0.11 11.13
C ILE A 91 -9.77 0.91 11.00
N ASN A 92 -11.03 0.45 11.00
CA ASN A 92 -12.19 1.34 10.88
C ASN A 92 -12.37 2.24 12.10
N ARG A 93 -12.09 1.72 13.31
CA ARG A 93 -12.11 2.52 14.54
C ARG A 93 -11.07 3.64 14.48
N LEU A 94 -9.83 3.30 14.10
CA LEU A 94 -8.73 4.25 13.98
C LEU A 94 -8.97 5.30 12.86
N ASP A 95 -9.50 4.87 11.71
CA ASP A 95 -9.94 5.80 10.66
C ASP A 95 -11.01 6.76 11.19
N GLY A 96 -11.99 6.24 11.94
CA GLY A 96 -13.03 7.04 12.57
C GLY A 96 -12.52 8.16 13.47
N ILE A 97 -11.48 7.91 14.27
CA ILE A 97 -10.92 8.89 15.22
C ILE A 97 -9.90 9.85 14.59
N PHE A 98 -9.13 9.40 13.58
CA PHE A 98 -8.04 10.20 12.99
C PHE A 98 -8.46 11.04 11.78
N ASN A 99 -9.61 10.74 11.18
CA ASN A 99 -10.03 11.36 9.93
C ASN A 99 -10.38 12.85 10.11
N SER A 100 -9.60 13.74 9.51
CA SER A 100 -9.75 15.20 9.60
C SER A 100 -11.04 15.77 8.98
N GLU A 101 -11.82 14.96 8.26
CA GLU A 101 -13.05 15.32 7.55
C GLU A 101 -14.31 14.70 8.20
N ASN A 102 -14.15 13.66 9.04
CA ASN A 102 -15.25 13.04 9.76
C ASN A 102 -15.68 13.91 10.94
N ARG A 103 -16.93 14.39 10.94
CA ARG A 103 -17.47 15.30 11.96
C ARG A 103 -17.46 14.74 13.39
N GLU A 104 -17.40 13.42 13.52
CA GLU A 104 -17.38 12.71 14.81
C GLU A 104 -15.95 12.38 15.28
N SER A 105 -14.92 12.67 14.48
CA SER A 105 -13.54 12.37 14.83
C SER A 105 -12.93 13.40 15.78
N GLU A 106 -11.98 12.96 16.60
CA GLU A 106 -11.25 13.83 17.51
C GLU A 106 -10.47 14.90 16.74
N VAL A 107 -9.88 14.56 15.60
CA VAL A 107 -9.12 15.49 14.75
C VAL A 107 -10.03 16.57 14.16
N TYR A 108 -11.22 16.20 13.68
CA TYR A 108 -12.18 17.18 13.18
C TYR A 108 -12.67 18.10 14.30
N ILE A 109 -13.04 17.53 15.45
CA ILE A 109 -13.53 18.33 16.57
C ILE A 109 -12.46 19.31 17.03
N LEU A 110 -11.22 18.85 17.20
CA LEU A 110 -10.08 19.71 17.55
C LEU A 110 -9.87 20.83 16.52
N ASN A 111 -9.89 20.51 15.22
CA ASN A 111 -9.70 21.48 14.13
C ASN A 111 -10.80 22.55 14.04
N ASN A 112 -12.02 22.26 14.50
CA ASN A 112 -13.17 23.16 14.37
C ASN A 112 -13.51 23.88 15.69
N ASN A 113 -13.30 23.24 16.83
CA ASN A 113 -13.61 23.79 18.15
C ASN A 113 -12.38 24.38 18.84
N GLY A 114 -11.17 24.07 18.36
CA GLY A 114 -9.91 24.57 18.92
C GLY A 114 -9.46 23.86 20.20
N SER A 115 -10.22 22.90 20.71
CA SER A 115 -9.81 22.08 21.86
C SER A 115 -10.53 20.73 21.85
N GLU A 116 -9.82 19.67 22.25
CA GLU A 116 -10.37 18.32 22.43
C GLU A 116 -9.48 17.53 23.41
N VAL A 117 -10.11 16.63 24.19
CA VAL A 117 -9.41 15.61 24.97
C VAL A 117 -9.21 14.39 24.09
N LEU A 118 -7.94 14.08 23.82
CA LEU A 118 -7.56 13.01 22.91
C LEU A 118 -7.69 11.63 23.58
N SER A 119 -8.11 10.63 22.80
CA SER A 119 -7.96 9.21 23.17
C SER A 119 -6.49 8.83 23.35
N GLU A 120 -6.24 7.65 23.92
CA GLU A 120 -4.88 7.09 24.02
C GLU A 120 -4.18 7.01 22.66
N ASP A 121 -4.92 6.62 21.61
CA ASP A 121 -4.38 6.48 20.26
C ASP A 121 -3.98 7.82 19.65
N SER A 122 -4.86 8.84 19.76
CA SER A 122 -4.57 10.20 19.28
C SER A 122 -3.48 10.87 20.10
N ALA A 123 -3.43 10.62 21.42
CA ALA A 123 -2.36 11.09 22.30
C ALA A 123 -1.00 10.48 21.90
N ALA A 124 -0.95 9.17 21.64
CA ALA A 124 0.27 8.52 21.17
C ALA A 124 0.76 9.09 19.82
N LEU A 125 -0.15 9.36 18.88
CA LEU A 125 0.19 10.03 17.63
C LEU A 125 0.63 11.48 17.84
N MET A 126 0.00 12.22 18.75
CA MET A 126 0.38 13.60 19.09
C MET A 126 1.80 13.66 19.64
N GLU A 127 2.14 12.80 20.60
CA GLU A 127 3.49 12.71 21.16
C GLU A 127 4.49 12.32 20.07
N LYS A 128 4.16 11.32 19.25
CA LYS A 128 5.03 10.90 18.15
C LYS A 128 5.24 11.99 17.11
N ALA A 129 4.21 12.77 16.81
CA ALA A 129 4.27 13.88 15.87
C ALA A 129 5.21 14.98 16.36
N ARG A 130 5.16 15.31 17.66
CA ARG A 130 6.06 16.28 18.29
C ARG A 130 7.51 15.81 18.22
N ASP A 131 7.78 14.56 18.58
CA ASP A 131 9.12 13.97 18.48
C ASP A 131 9.67 14.00 17.04
N LEU A 132 8.81 13.67 16.06
CA LEU A 132 9.18 13.70 14.64
C LEU A 132 9.41 15.12 14.15
N SER A 133 8.58 16.08 14.56
CA SER A 133 8.77 17.48 14.19
C SER A 133 10.10 18.01 14.72
N ASP A 134 10.41 17.75 16.00
CA ASP A 134 11.67 18.17 16.63
C ASP A 134 12.88 17.52 15.95
N SER A 135 12.85 16.19 15.77
CA SER A 135 13.97 15.45 15.16
C SER A 135 14.20 15.78 13.68
N THR A 136 13.17 16.25 12.98
CA THR A 136 13.24 16.68 11.57
C THR A 136 13.34 18.19 11.40
N GLN A 137 13.48 18.95 12.49
CA GLN A 137 13.57 20.42 12.48
C GLN A 137 12.38 21.07 11.75
N GLY A 138 11.17 20.54 11.97
CA GLY A 138 9.92 21.02 11.39
C GLY A 138 9.66 20.55 9.95
N ALA A 139 10.50 19.68 9.37
CA ALA A 139 10.22 19.13 8.04
C ALA A 139 9.01 18.18 8.05
N PHE A 140 8.82 17.43 9.13
CA PHE A 140 7.55 16.79 9.44
C PHE A 140 6.69 17.72 10.28
N ASP A 141 5.48 18.04 9.79
CA ASP A 141 4.56 18.91 10.51
C ASP A 141 3.10 18.46 10.35
N ILE A 142 2.41 18.18 11.46
CA ILE A 142 1.00 17.76 11.44
C ILE A 142 0.04 18.93 11.25
N THR A 143 0.48 20.18 11.38
CA THR A 143 -0.34 21.39 11.23
C THR A 143 -0.43 21.90 9.79
N ILE A 144 0.00 21.10 8.81
CA ILE A 144 -0.02 21.46 7.38
C ILE A 144 -1.44 21.46 6.76
N TYR A 145 -2.46 21.07 7.52
CA TYR A 145 -3.82 20.90 7.02
C TYR A 145 -4.39 22.15 6.32
N PRO A 146 -4.19 23.40 6.80
CA PRO A 146 -4.66 24.60 6.08
C PRO A 146 -4.05 24.75 4.69
N LEU A 147 -2.79 24.31 4.50
CA LEU A 147 -2.17 24.26 3.18
C LEU A 147 -2.81 23.14 2.33
N MET A 148 -3.03 21.96 2.91
CA MET A 148 -3.68 20.85 2.20
C MET A 148 -5.07 21.23 1.69
N GLU A 149 -5.88 21.91 2.51
CA GLU A 149 -7.18 22.45 2.12
C GLU A 149 -7.07 23.43 0.95
N GLU A 150 -6.09 24.34 1.00
CA GLU A 150 -5.88 25.37 -0.02
C GLU A 150 -5.44 24.78 -1.37
N TRP A 151 -4.65 23.71 -1.36
CA TRP A 151 -4.25 22.99 -2.58
C TRP A 151 -5.35 22.07 -3.12
N GLY A 152 -6.42 21.84 -2.36
CA GLY A 152 -7.51 20.95 -2.74
C GLY A 152 -7.21 19.47 -2.52
N PHE A 153 -6.38 19.11 -1.54
CA PHE A 153 -6.17 17.70 -1.18
C PHE A 153 -7.30 17.13 -0.33
N THR A 154 -7.99 17.98 0.43
CA THR A 154 -9.11 17.60 1.32
C THR A 154 -10.47 17.85 0.67
N ASN A 155 -10.48 18.57 -0.45
CA ASN A 155 -11.65 18.77 -1.27
C ASN A 155 -11.17 18.71 -2.72
N PRO A 156 -11.72 17.86 -3.61
CA PRO A 156 -11.13 17.54 -4.91
C PRO A 156 -11.19 18.69 -5.95
N LYS A 157 -11.22 19.95 -5.50
CA LYS A 157 -11.05 21.17 -6.28
C LYS A 157 -9.58 21.55 -6.29
N TYR A 158 -8.77 20.72 -6.94
CA TYR A 158 -7.32 20.94 -7.04
C TYR A 158 -7.00 22.28 -7.69
N GLN A 159 -6.10 23.02 -7.06
CA GLN A 159 -5.66 24.33 -7.54
C GLN A 159 -4.21 24.60 -7.15
N VAL A 160 -3.58 25.55 -7.86
CA VAL A 160 -2.28 26.11 -7.48
C VAL A 160 -2.55 27.44 -6.78
N PRO A 161 -2.32 27.55 -5.46
CA PRO A 161 -2.60 28.79 -4.74
C PRO A 161 -1.58 29.87 -5.08
N SER A 162 -1.95 31.14 -4.88
CA SER A 162 -1.04 32.26 -5.09
C SER A 162 -0.01 32.39 -3.97
N ASP A 163 1.19 32.89 -4.27
CA ASP A 163 2.26 33.09 -3.27
C ASP A 163 1.79 33.91 -2.05
N PRO A 164 1.03 35.02 -2.18
CA PRO A 164 0.51 35.75 -1.02
C PRO A 164 -0.42 34.90 -0.15
N ARG A 165 -1.19 34.01 -0.77
CA ARG A 165 -2.10 33.10 -0.06
C ARG A 165 -1.32 32.03 0.70
N ILE A 166 -0.33 31.39 0.07
CA ILE A 166 0.57 30.44 0.74
C ILE A 166 1.29 31.11 1.91
N LYS A 167 1.86 32.30 1.70
CA LYS A 167 2.58 33.05 2.76
C LYS A 167 1.69 33.35 3.96
N LYS A 168 0.41 33.67 3.74
CA LYS A 168 -0.55 33.87 4.82
C LYS A 168 -0.79 32.58 5.61
N LEU A 169 -1.01 31.46 4.92
CA LEU A 169 -1.28 30.17 5.55
C LEU A 169 -0.06 29.60 6.28
N LEU A 170 1.16 29.85 5.79
CA LEU A 170 2.38 29.46 6.51
C LEU A 170 2.47 30.07 7.92
N GLY A 171 1.80 31.19 8.18
CA GLY A 171 1.70 31.77 9.53
C GLY A 171 0.93 30.90 10.54
N THR A 172 0.10 29.97 10.06
CA THR A 172 -0.70 29.04 10.88
C THR A 172 -0.12 27.63 10.93
N VAL A 173 1.06 27.41 10.32
CA VAL A 173 1.78 26.13 10.36
C VAL A 173 2.92 26.20 11.37
N GLY A 174 3.04 25.17 12.19
CA GLY A 174 4.07 24.95 13.22
C GLY A 174 3.54 24.08 14.36
N ASN A 175 4.14 22.90 14.58
CA ASN A 175 3.83 22.03 15.72
C ASN A 175 3.92 22.74 17.07
N GLU A 176 4.85 23.68 17.21
CA GLU A 176 5.06 24.45 18.44
C GLU A 176 3.85 25.33 18.82
N LYS A 177 2.91 25.54 17.89
CA LYS A 177 1.69 26.28 18.12
C LYS A 177 0.62 25.45 18.84
N ILE A 178 0.72 24.12 18.79
CA ILE A 178 -0.21 23.22 19.49
C ILE A 178 0.13 23.26 20.97
N LYS A 179 -0.84 23.62 21.82
CA LYS A 179 -0.72 23.40 23.25
C LYS A 179 -1.22 21.99 23.55
N TYR A 180 -0.39 21.18 24.19
CA TYR A 180 -0.76 19.81 24.52
C TYR A 180 -0.30 19.46 25.93
N GLU A 181 -1.28 19.18 26.79
CA GLU A 181 -1.12 18.79 28.18
C GLU A 181 -1.21 17.26 28.31
N ALA A 182 -0.07 16.57 28.25
CA ALA A 182 0.00 15.11 28.13
C ALA A 182 -0.77 14.34 29.22
N LYS A 183 -0.77 14.84 30.47
CA LYS A 183 -1.44 14.18 31.58
C LYS A 183 -2.96 14.08 31.39
N GLU A 184 -3.56 15.16 30.90
CA GLU A 184 -5.02 15.24 30.65
C GLU A 184 -5.36 14.93 29.19
N LYS A 185 -4.35 14.70 28.35
CA LYS A 185 -4.43 14.53 26.89
C LYS A 185 -5.20 15.64 26.19
N LEU A 186 -5.20 16.83 26.80
CA LEU A 186 -5.89 17.99 26.29
C LEU A 186 -5.02 18.65 25.23
N ALA A 187 -5.54 18.74 24.00
CA ALA A 187 -4.95 19.52 22.93
C ALA A 187 -5.75 20.81 22.72
N GLU A 188 -5.05 21.92 22.46
CA GLU A 188 -5.65 23.20 22.10
C GLU A 188 -4.92 23.81 20.89
N LEU A 189 -5.71 24.32 19.93
CA LEU A 189 -5.24 24.96 18.71
C LEU A 189 -5.58 26.46 18.72
N PRO A 190 -4.61 27.35 18.45
CA PRO A 190 -4.89 28.75 18.15
C PRO A 190 -5.74 28.91 16.89
N GLU A 191 -6.38 30.09 16.75
CA GLU A 191 -7.19 30.40 15.57
C GLU A 191 -6.39 30.22 14.27
N GLY A 192 -6.97 29.48 13.33
CA GLY A 192 -6.41 29.23 12.00
C GLY A 192 -5.40 28.07 11.94
N VAL A 193 -4.91 27.56 13.07
CA VAL A 193 -4.12 26.32 13.12
C VAL A 193 -5.08 25.14 12.98
N LYS A 194 -4.75 24.19 12.11
CA LYS A 194 -5.46 22.92 11.96
C LYS A 194 -4.43 21.82 11.75
N MET A 195 -4.74 20.61 12.21
CA MET A 195 -3.85 19.47 12.12
C MET A 195 -4.43 18.28 11.33
N ASP A 196 -3.54 17.42 10.88
CA ASP A 196 -3.82 16.16 10.20
C ASP A 196 -2.77 15.12 10.59
N PHE A 197 -3.22 13.89 10.84
CA PHE A 197 -2.34 12.76 11.16
C PHE A 197 -1.95 11.92 9.92
N GLY A 198 -2.36 12.30 8.71
CA GLY A 198 -2.17 11.51 7.49
C GLY A 198 -0.73 11.07 7.22
N GLY A 199 0.26 11.84 7.68
CA GLY A 199 1.68 11.52 7.58
C GLY A 199 2.19 10.42 8.52
N ILE A 200 1.44 10.04 9.56
CA ILE A 200 1.86 9.07 10.60
C ILE A 200 0.80 8.01 10.94
N ALA A 201 -0.48 8.29 10.70
CA ALA A 201 -1.59 7.44 11.14
C ALA A 201 -1.51 6.01 10.57
N LYS A 202 -1.16 5.84 9.28
CA LYS A 202 -1.06 4.50 8.67
C LYS A 202 0.07 3.66 9.26
N GLY A 203 1.17 4.28 9.69
CA GLY A 203 2.26 3.57 10.38
C GLY A 203 1.83 3.08 11.76
N TYR A 204 1.04 3.89 12.48
CA TYR A 204 0.44 3.47 13.75
C TYR A 204 -0.58 2.34 13.56
N THR A 205 -1.51 2.49 12.62
CA THR A 205 -2.55 1.50 12.31
C THR A 205 -1.95 0.16 11.89
N SER A 206 -0.94 0.13 11.03
CA SER A 206 -0.25 -1.11 10.64
C SER A 206 0.42 -1.78 11.84
N GLY A 207 0.99 -1.01 12.78
CA GLY A 207 1.50 -1.53 14.04
C GLY A 207 0.42 -2.22 14.87
N ARG A 208 -0.77 -1.60 15.03
CA ARG A 208 -1.92 -2.19 15.74
C ARG A 208 -2.40 -3.48 15.10
N VAL A 209 -2.43 -3.54 13.76
CA VAL A 209 -2.77 -4.78 13.04
C VAL A 209 -1.75 -5.89 13.33
N MET A 210 -0.46 -5.56 13.40
CA MET A 210 0.57 -6.54 13.77
C MET A 210 0.37 -7.05 15.20
N ASP A 211 -0.03 -6.19 16.14
CA ASP A 211 -0.32 -6.61 17.51
C ASP A 211 -1.48 -7.62 17.53
N ILE A 212 -2.58 -7.34 16.82
CA ILE A 212 -3.71 -8.26 16.66
C ILE A 212 -3.25 -9.60 16.06
N PHE A 213 -2.41 -9.57 15.03
CA PHE A 213 -1.91 -10.82 14.44
C PHE A 213 -1.09 -11.65 15.44
N ARG A 214 -0.32 -11.02 16.34
CA ARG A 214 0.39 -11.72 17.41
C ARG A 214 -0.57 -12.28 18.46
N GLU A 215 -1.60 -11.54 18.83
CA GLU A 215 -2.63 -11.98 19.80
C GLU A 215 -3.38 -13.23 19.29
N HIS A 216 -3.59 -13.32 17.99
CA HIS A 216 -4.15 -14.51 17.31
C HIS A 216 -3.13 -15.63 17.04
N ASN A 217 -1.90 -15.50 17.53
CA ASN A 217 -0.81 -16.49 17.36
C ASN A 217 -0.49 -16.81 15.89
N LEU A 218 -0.64 -15.83 14.99
CA LEU A 218 -0.24 -16.00 13.60
C LEU A 218 1.29 -16.04 13.47
N SER A 219 1.79 -16.97 12.66
CA SER A 219 3.22 -17.20 12.44
C SER A 219 3.89 -16.11 11.59
N GLY A 220 3.10 -15.41 10.78
CA GLY A 220 3.58 -14.27 10.00
C GLY A 220 2.45 -13.44 9.42
N GLY A 221 2.81 -12.25 8.97
CA GLY A 221 1.86 -11.35 8.30
C GLY A 221 2.55 -10.26 7.50
N VAL A 222 1.87 -9.80 6.46
CA VAL A 222 2.22 -8.64 5.65
C VAL A 222 1.01 -7.73 5.58
N VAL A 223 1.20 -6.47 5.92
CA VAL A 223 0.16 -5.45 5.85
C VAL A 223 0.66 -4.33 4.97
N SER A 224 -0.14 -3.96 3.98
CA SER A 224 0.11 -2.81 3.09
C SER A 224 -1.04 -1.83 3.22
N LEU A 225 -0.78 -0.65 3.76
CA LEU A 225 -1.76 0.42 3.93
C LEU A 225 -1.38 1.59 3.00
N GLY A 226 -1.83 1.55 1.75
CA GLY A 226 -1.57 2.62 0.78
C GLY A 226 -0.09 2.95 0.57
N GLY A 227 0.77 1.93 0.51
CA GLY A 227 2.22 2.07 0.35
C GLY A 227 3.03 2.03 1.65
N ASN A 228 2.37 2.08 2.82
CA ASN A 228 3.02 1.73 4.09
C ASN A 228 3.01 0.21 4.26
N VAL A 229 4.17 -0.44 4.18
CA VAL A 229 4.29 -1.89 4.31
C VAL A 229 4.95 -2.27 5.62
N GLN A 230 4.28 -3.12 6.39
CA GLN A 230 4.82 -3.72 7.60
C GLN A 230 4.76 -5.25 7.51
N VAL A 231 5.75 -5.91 8.10
CA VAL A 231 5.83 -7.37 8.15
C VAL A 231 6.04 -7.85 9.58
N MET A 232 5.57 -9.07 9.84
CA MET A 232 5.73 -9.76 11.11
C MET A 232 6.10 -11.21 10.87
N GLY A 233 6.95 -11.78 11.73
CA GLY A 233 7.25 -13.21 11.75
C GLY A 233 8.00 -13.67 10.50
N SER A 234 7.61 -14.80 9.95
CA SER A 234 8.23 -15.42 8.77
C SER A 234 7.18 -16.08 7.90
N LYS A 235 7.47 -16.24 6.61
CA LYS A 235 6.56 -16.94 5.68
C LYS A 235 6.46 -18.44 6.02
N SER A 236 7.50 -19.03 6.60
CA SER A 236 7.54 -20.37 7.18
C SER A 236 8.65 -20.45 8.23
N GLU A 237 8.69 -21.49 9.07
CA GLU A 237 9.69 -21.65 10.16
C GLU A 237 11.17 -21.55 9.71
N HIS A 238 11.44 -21.58 8.40
CA HIS A 238 12.78 -21.54 7.83
C HIS A 238 12.96 -20.48 6.73
N SER A 239 12.03 -19.51 6.59
CA SER A 239 12.17 -18.44 5.59
C SER A 239 11.98 -17.04 6.16
N ASP A 240 13.09 -16.31 6.25
CA ASP A 240 13.06 -14.86 6.42
C ASP A 240 12.32 -14.20 5.25
N TRP A 241 11.79 -13.00 5.45
CA TRP A 241 11.18 -12.15 4.42
C TRP A 241 12.22 -11.67 3.37
N LYS A 242 12.78 -12.60 2.58
CA LYS A 242 13.89 -12.32 1.67
C LYS A 242 13.53 -11.42 0.50
N GLU A 243 12.25 -11.18 0.24
CA GLU A 243 11.81 -10.27 -0.84
C GLU A 243 10.58 -9.42 -0.49
N ILE A 244 10.65 -8.58 0.55
CA ILE A 244 9.64 -7.51 0.73
C ILE A 244 9.56 -6.61 -0.53
N SER A 245 10.68 -6.46 -1.26
CA SER A 245 10.72 -5.65 -2.48
C SER A 245 9.82 -6.16 -3.63
N SER A 246 9.53 -7.47 -3.71
CA SER A 246 8.64 -8.01 -4.74
C SER A 246 7.17 -7.79 -4.39
N TYR A 247 6.81 -7.85 -3.11
CA TYR A 247 5.51 -7.44 -2.56
C TYR A 247 5.25 -5.94 -2.78
N ILE A 248 6.21 -5.08 -2.45
CA ILE A 248 6.08 -3.63 -2.69
C ILE A 248 5.85 -3.37 -4.19
N LYS A 249 6.53 -4.09 -5.09
CA LYS A 249 6.36 -3.93 -6.55
C LYS A 249 5.00 -4.42 -7.07
N SER A 250 4.34 -5.38 -6.44
CA SER A 250 3.01 -5.82 -6.86
C SER A 250 1.92 -4.82 -6.51
N ASP A 251 2.01 -4.16 -5.36
CA ASP A 251 1.00 -3.16 -4.93
C ASP A 251 0.97 -1.95 -5.87
N TYR A 252 2.11 -1.55 -6.43
CA TYR A 252 2.18 -0.48 -7.43
C TYR A 252 1.63 -0.86 -8.82
N ARG A 253 1.24 -2.12 -9.07
CA ARG A 253 0.64 -2.54 -10.36
C ARG A 253 -0.88 -2.38 -10.45
N ILE A 254 -1.56 -2.00 -9.36
CA ILE A 254 -3.02 -1.79 -9.37
C ILE A 254 -3.42 -0.36 -9.78
N SER A 255 -2.46 0.55 -10.03
CA SER A 255 -2.73 1.95 -10.37
C SER A 255 -2.39 2.34 -11.83
N SER A 256 -2.73 1.52 -12.83
CA SER A 256 -2.64 1.89 -14.25
C SER A 256 -3.96 1.74 -14.99
#